data_AF-A0A2M8GFY0-F1
#
_entry.id   AF-A0A2M8GFY0-F1
#
_cell.length_a   1.000
_cell.length_b   1.000
_cell.length_c   1.000
_cell.angle_alpha   90.00
_cell.angle_beta   90.00
_cell.angle_gamma   90.00
#
_symmetry.space_group_name_H-M   'P 1'
#
loop_
_entity.id
_entity.type
_entity.pdbx_description
1 polymer ?
#
loop_
_entity_poly.entity_id
_entity_poly.type
_entity_poly.pdbx_seq_one_letter_code
_entity_poly.pdbx_strand_id
1 'polypeptide(L)'
;MKHPNKLHLFLTVFLLILVGFLVSEKINLFTADLGRHIKNGEMILSGNFSSVLSTNFYSYTYPDFPFVNHHWGSGVVFCLVHRFLSFIGLSIFFVLVIVSTFWLFFDTAKKNSNFTVTFFSSILFLPLIVYRREIRPEIFSYFFCALFWWILSGVKNKRIAEKWLFILPAAQIIWINLHVYFFWGFILTGLFLMESYFENKVFFKKLLVIFGFLFLTSLVNPAGYKGLFYPLNIFKDYGYRVLENQTVLFIDRVFGKYPPNLYFKIAFTALLVSWVLALKKKNVSIINFC
;
A
#
# COMPACT_ATOMS: atom_id res chain seq x y z
N MET A 1 15.06 -27.42 15.83
CA MET A 1 14.87 -25.97 15.56
C MET A 1 16.24 -25.34 15.37
N LYS A 2 16.62 -24.91 14.16
CA LYS A 2 17.90 -24.19 13.96
C LYS A 2 17.78 -22.82 14.63
N HIS A 3 18.65 -22.51 15.59
CA HIS A 3 18.70 -21.18 16.18
C HIS A 3 18.79 -20.13 15.06
N PRO A 4 18.03 -19.03 15.13
CA PRO A 4 18.16 -17.96 14.16
C PRO A 4 19.61 -17.47 14.19
N ASN A 5 20.24 -17.39 13.01
CA ASN A 5 21.58 -16.83 12.90
C ASN A 5 21.58 -15.43 13.53
N LYS A 6 22.31 -15.26 14.65
CA LYS A 6 22.34 -14.01 15.43
C LYS A 6 22.68 -12.81 14.54
N LEU A 7 23.54 -13.01 13.54
CA LEU A 7 23.88 -11.99 12.55
C LEU A 7 22.67 -11.60 11.68
N HIS A 8 21.90 -12.57 11.18
CA HIS A 8 20.70 -12.28 10.37
C HIS A 8 19.64 -11.52 11.17
N LEU A 9 19.46 -11.88 12.45
CA LEU A 9 18.55 -11.17 13.34
C LEU A 9 19.02 -9.73 13.55
N PHE A 10 20.29 -9.53 13.90
CA PHE A 10 20.89 -8.22 14.08
C PHE A 10 20.73 -7.34 12.84
N LEU A 11 21.09 -7.86 11.65
CA LEU A 11 20.96 -7.13 10.39
C LEU A 11 19.50 -6.81 10.03
N THR A 12 18.55 -7.70 10.35
CA THR A 12 17.12 -7.42 10.15
C THR A 12 16.67 -6.28 11.05
N VAL A 13 17.00 -6.33 12.34
CA VAL A 13 16.64 -5.28 13.31
C VAL A 13 17.29 -3.95 12.93
N PHE A 14 18.57 -3.97 12.55
CA PHE A 14 19.29 -2.80 12.06
C PHE A 14 18.58 -2.18 10.85
N LEU A 15 18.17 -2.99 9.87
CA LEU A 15 17.48 -2.52 8.69
C LEU A 15 16.10 -1.91 9.01
N LEU A 16 15.35 -2.52 9.94
CA LEU A 16 14.06 -1.97 10.40
C LEU A 16 14.22 -0.62 11.10
N ILE A 17 15.24 -0.48 11.95
CA ILE A 17 15.58 0.77 12.61
C ILE A 17 16.02 1.81 11.57
N LEU A 18 16.85 1.41 10.60
CA LEU A 18 17.31 2.29 9.52
C LEU A 18 16.13 2.80 8.69
N VAL A 19 15.19 1.94 8.30
CA VAL A 19 13.97 2.35 7.60
C VAL A 19 13.18 3.35 8.44
N GLY A 20 12.94 3.04 9.72
CA GLY A 20 12.20 3.93 10.61
C GLY A 20 12.86 5.30 10.79
N PHE A 21 14.19 5.32 10.89
CA PHE A 21 14.98 6.55 10.97
C PHE A 21 14.90 7.36 9.67
N LEU A 22 15.06 6.73 8.51
CA LEU A 22 15.10 7.43 7.22
C LEU A 22 13.74 8.00 6.78
N VAL A 23 12.64 7.39 7.20
CA VAL A 23 11.28 7.91 6.94
C VAL A 23 10.81 8.93 7.98
N SER A 24 11.53 9.06 9.09
CA SER A 24 11.22 10.04 10.12
C SER A 24 11.65 11.44 9.66
N GLU A 25 10.67 12.23 9.21
CA GLU A 25 10.87 13.63 8.83
C GLU A 25 9.99 14.55 9.68
N LYS A 26 10.40 15.83 9.80
CA LYS A 26 9.56 16.86 10.40
C LYS A 26 8.28 17.01 9.58
N ILE A 27 7.13 16.94 10.25
CA ILE A 27 5.83 17.15 9.61
C ILE A 27 5.79 18.54 8.97
N ASN A 28 5.51 18.57 7.67
CA ASN A 28 5.22 19.77 6.91
C ASN A 28 3.73 19.78 6.57
N LEU A 29 2.99 20.73 7.13
CA LEU A 29 1.54 20.84 6.92
C LEU A 29 1.16 21.46 5.58
N PHE A 30 2.10 22.12 4.89
CA PHE A 30 1.89 22.71 3.57
C PHE A 30 1.99 21.67 2.45
N THR A 31 2.56 20.52 2.75
CA THR A 31 2.65 19.40 1.81
C THR A 31 1.69 18.30 2.24
N ALA A 32 1.21 17.51 1.27
CA ALA A 32 0.47 16.27 1.54
C ALA A 32 -0.90 16.39 2.26
N ASP A 33 -1.48 17.58 2.35
CA ASP A 33 -2.85 17.82 2.84
C ASP A 33 -3.16 17.28 4.26
N LEU A 34 -2.15 17.03 5.10
CA LEU A 34 -2.34 16.40 6.42
C LEU A 34 -3.32 17.18 7.30
N GLY A 35 -3.23 18.52 7.31
CA GLY A 35 -4.16 19.38 8.04
C GLY A 35 -5.61 19.18 7.60
N ARG A 36 -5.85 19.05 6.28
CA ARG A 36 -7.18 18.76 5.72
C ARG A 36 -7.66 17.38 6.16
N HIS A 37 -6.80 16.36 6.17
CA HIS A 37 -7.19 15.02 6.61
C HIS A 37 -7.59 14.98 8.10
N ILE A 38 -6.81 15.65 8.96
CA ILE A 38 -7.14 15.76 10.40
C ILE A 38 -8.47 16.50 10.56
N LYS A 39 -8.66 17.63 9.86
CA LYS A 39 -9.90 18.42 9.96
C LYS A 39 -11.11 17.63 9.46
N ASN A 40 -10.96 16.88 8.38
CA ASN A 40 -12.01 15.97 7.88
C ASN A 40 -12.40 14.93 8.93
N GLY A 41 -11.41 14.32 9.60
CA GLY A 41 -11.66 13.38 10.68
C GLY A 41 -12.41 14.01 11.85
N GLU A 42 -12.02 15.22 12.25
CA GLU A 42 -12.69 15.98 13.31
C GLU A 42 -14.15 16.28 12.97
N MET A 43 -14.41 16.74 11.75
CA MET A 43 -15.77 17.03 11.27
C MET A 43 -16.65 15.78 11.25
N ILE A 44 -16.10 14.66 10.77
CA ILE A 44 -16.78 13.36 10.76
C ILE A 44 -17.14 12.93 12.20
N LEU A 45 -16.19 13.02 13.13
CA LEU A 45 -16.41 12.66 14.53
C LEU A 45 -17.38 13.61 15.25
N SER A 46 -17.54 14.84 14.75
CA SER A 46 -18.46 15.85 15.28
C SER A 46 -19.88 15.75 14.70
N GLY A 47 -20.16 14.76 13.83
CA GLY A 47 -21.47 14.55 13.22
C GLY A 47 -21.68 15.22 11.86
N ASN A 48 -20.72 16.01 11.37
CA ASN A 48 -20.79 16.69 10.06
C ASN A 48 -20.33 15.78 8.91
N PHE A 49 -20.91 14.58 8.82
CA PHE A 49 -20.49 13.51 7.90
C PHE A 49 -20.76 13.85 6.43
N SER A 50 -21.95 14.39 6.12
CA SER A 50 -22.40 14.57 4.74
C SER A 50 -21.53 15.55 3.95
N SER A 51 -21.18 16.69 4.57
CA SER A 51 -20.48 17.78 3.89
C SER A 51 -19.09 17.35 3.40
N VAL A 52 -18.34 16.60 4.21
CA VAL A 52 -16.95 16.23 3.88
C VAL A 52 -16.86 15.01 2.97
N LEU A 53 -17.93 14.22 2.84
CA LEU A 53 -17.91 12.97 2.09
C LEU A 53 -18.42 13.06 0.67
N SER A 54 -19.36 13.97 0.43
CA SER A 54 -20.16 14.00 -0.80
C SER A 54 -20.01 15.26 -1.64
N THR A 55 -19.45 16.33 -1.07
CA THR A 55 -19.29 17.61 -1.76
C THR A 55 -17.84 18.09 -1.73
N ASN A 56 -17.53 19.03 -2.60
CA ASN A 56 -16.23 19.70 -2.65
C ASN A 56 -16.13 20.80 -1.59
N PHE A 57 -16.30 20.39 -0.33
CA PHE A 57 -16.57 21.24 0.83
C PHE A 57 -15.62 22.43 1.00
N TYR A 58 -14.34 22.27 0.68
CA TYR A 58 -13.33 23.32 0.83
C TYR A 58 -13.17 24.23 -0.40
N SER A 59 -13.87 23.94 -1.49
CA SER A 59 -13.79 24.77 -2.70
C SER A 59 -14.67 26.00 -2.55
N TYR A 60 -14.05 27.17 -2.71
CA TYR A 60 -14.76 28.43 -2.77
C TYR A 60 -15.58 28.58 -4.07
N THR A 61 -15.06 28.07 -5.19
CA THR A 61 -15.66 28.30 -6.52
C THR A 61 -16.72 27.28 -6.90
N TYR A 62 -16.61 26.04 -6.42
CA TYR A 62 -17.53 24.95 -6.74
C TYR A 62 -17.81 24.07 -5.51
N PRO A 63 -18.42 24.61 -4.43
CA PRO A 63 -18.66 23.87 -3.19
C PRO A 63 -19.59 22.67 -3.37
N ASP A 64 -20.55 22.76 -4.29
CA ASP A 64 -21.56 21.71 -4.55
C ASP A 64 -21.09 20.62 -5.53
N PHE A 65 -19.84 20.69 -6.02
CA PHE A 65 -19.33 19.69 -6.95
C PHE A 65 -19.33 18.30 -6.30
N PRO A 66 -19.92 17.27 -6.95
CA PRO A 66 -19.96 15.93 -6.41
C PRO A 66 -18.55 15.38 -6.16
N PHE A 67 -18.28 15.00 -4.91
CA PHE A 67 -16.99 14.45 -4.51
C PHE A 67 -17.21 13.15 -3.76
N VAL A 68 -16.37 12.14 -4.03
CA VAL A 68 -16.33 10.93 -3.19
C VAL A 68 -15.03 10.98 -2.40
N ASN A 69 -15.16 11.21 -1.10
CA ASN A 69 -14.03 11.20 -0.19
C ASN A 69 -13.54 9.76 0.07
N HIS A 70 -12.76 9.24 -0.87
CA HIS A 70 -12.20 7.89 -0.89
C HIS A 70 -11.13 7.61 0.19
N HIS A 71 -10.82 8.60 1.03
CA HIS A 71 -9.84 8.50 2.12
C HIS A 71 -10.39 9.13 3.41
N TRP A 72 -11.70 9.02 3.63
CA TRP A 72 -12.33 9.62 4.80
C TRP A 72 -11.88 8.95 6.11
N GLY A 73 -11.78 7.62 6.09
CA GLY A 73 -11.40 6.83 7.26
C GLY A 73 -9.97 7.12 7.72
N SER A 74 -9.05 7.39 6.79
CA SER A 74 -7.69 7.79 7.16
C SER A 74 -7.68 9.13 7.90
N GLY A 75 -8.57 10.06 7.51
CA GLY A 75 -8.75 11.31 8.22
C GLY A 75 -9.21 11.10 9.67
N VAL A 76 -10.16 10.19 9.88
CA VAL A 76 -10.61 9.80 11.23
C VAL A 76 -9.47 9.20 12.04
N VAL A 77 -8.70 8.27 11.47
CA VAL A 77 -7.54 7.67 12.15
C VAL A 77 -6.50 8.74 12.52
N PHE A 78 -6.14 9.62 11.58
CA PHE A 78 -5.19 10.70 11.85
C PHE A 78 -5.70 11.67 12.92
N CYS A 79 -6.98 12.03 12.88
CA CYS A 79 -7.60 12.88 13.90
C CYS A 79 -7.54 12.24 15.29
N LEU A 80 -7.85 10.94 15.41
CA LEU A 80 -7.81 10.24 16.70
C LEU A 80 -6.38 10.15 17.24
N VAL A 81 -5.42 9.74 16.41
CA VAL A 81 -4.01 9.67 16.81
C VAL A 81 -3.51 11.05 17.25
N HIS A 82 -3.82 12.10 16.47
CA HIS A 82 -3.45 13.47 16.81
C HIS A 82 -4.08 13.94 18.13
N ARG A 83 -5.35 13.63 18.36
CA ARG A 83 -6.07 14.05 19.58
C ARG A 83 -5.46 13.47 20.85
N PHE A 84 -4.98 12.22 20.82
CA PHE A 84 -4.42 11.55 22.00
C PHE A 84 -2.91 11.69 22.14
N LEU A 85 -2.17 11.77 21.03
CA LEU A 85 -0.71 11.67 21.03
C LEU A 85 -0.02 12.83 20.32
N SER A 86 -0.76 13.87 19.92
CA SER A 86 -0.28 15.04 19.16
C SER A 86 0.39 14.68 17.82
N PHE A 87 1.10 15.63 17.22
CA PHE A 87 1.90 15.41 16.02
C PHE A 87 3.02 14.38 16.22
N ILE A 88 3.58 14.27 17.42
CA ILE A 88 4.59 13.24 17.74
C ILE A 88 4.00 11.85 17.55
N GLY A 89 2.78 11.63 18.04
CA GLY A 89 2.04 10.38 17.85
C GLY A 89 1.77 10.05 16.39
N LEU A 90 1.45 11.05 15.57
CA LEU A 90 1.28 10.87 14.14
C LEU A 90 2.57 10.40 13.45
N SER A 91 3.71 11.03 13.78
CA SER A 91 5.02 10.59 13.27
C SER A 91 5.35 9.16 13.70
N ILE A 92 5.15 8.82 14.98
CA ILE A 92 5.39 7.46 15.50
C ILE A 92 4.47 6.45 14.79
N PHE A 93 3.18 6.78 14.66
CA PHE A 93 2.20 5.93 13.98
C PHE A 93 2.60 5.67 12.52
N PHE A 94 2.96 6.71 11.78
CA PHE A 94 3.43 6.61 10.40
C PHE A 94 4.66 5.69 10.29
N VAL A 95 5.68 5.92 11.13
CA VAL A 95 6.90 5.09 11.17
C VAL A 95 6.56 3.63 11.45
N LEU A 96 5.68 3.35 12.42
CA LEU A 96 5.27 1.98 12.75
C LEU A 96 4.56 1.29 11.58
N VAL A 97 3.68 1.98 10.86
CA VAL A 97 2.97 1.44 9.69
C VAL A 97 3.97 1.11 8.57
N ILE A 98 4.90 2.02 8.27
CA ILE A 98 5.91 1.81 7.23
C ILE A 98 6.88 0.68 7.60
N VAL A 99 7.37 0.65 8.84
CA VAL A 99 8.27 -0.42 9.31
C VAL A 99 7.56 -1.77 9.31
N SER A 100 6.29 -1.84 9.71
CA SER A 100 5.49 -3.07 9.65
C SER A 100 5.27 -3.54 8.21
N THR A 101 4.98 -2.59 7.30
CA THR A 101 4.84 -2.85 5.86
C THR A 101 6.13 -3.43 5.29
N PHE A 102 7.26 -2.78 5.58
CA PHE A 102 8.58 -3.23 5.16
C PHE A 102 8.90 -4.62 5.71
N TRP A 103 8.62 -4.87 7.00
CA TRP A 103 8.84 -6.16 7.62
C TRP A 103 8.04 -7.29 6.95
N LEU A 104 6.76 -7.07 6.62
CA LEU A 104 5.91 -8.07 5.94
C LEU A 104 6.49 -8.47 4.57
N PHE A 105 6.95 -7.49 3.79
CA PHE A 105 7.62 -7.76 2.52
C PHE A 105 8.97 -8.45 2.73
N PHE A 106 9.78 -7.98 3.67
CA PHE A 106 11.08 -8.56 3.99
C PHE A 106 10.95 -10.03 4.44
N ASP A 107 10.01 -10.34 5.33
CA ASP A 107 9.74 -11.69 5.80
C ASP A 107 9.28 -12.61 4.65
N THR A 108 8.40 -12.12 3.78
CA THR A 108 7.95 -12.88 2.61
C THR A 108 9.10 -13.15 1.64
N ALA A 109 9.89 -12.13 1.30
CA ALA A 109 11.03 -12.24 0.40
C ALA A 109 12.11 -13.19 0.95
N LYS A 110 12.41 -13.09 2.25
CA LYS A 110 13.35 -13.97 2.95
C LYS A 110 12.91 -15.43 2.90
N LYS A 111 11.61 -15.70 3.05
CA LYS A 111 11.03 -17.05 2.99
C LYS A 111 10.95 -17.63 1.56
N ASN A 112 10.84 -16.77 0.55
CA ASN A 112 10.79 -17.17 -0.87
C ASN A 112 12.19 -17.31 -1.50
N SER A 113 13.21 -16.70 -0.91
CA SER A 113 14.57 -16.65 -1.46
C SER A 113 15.61 -17.04 -0.40
N ASN A 114 16.59 -16.17 -0.15
CA ASN A 114 17.54 -16.28 0.94
C ASN A 114 17.76 -14.90 1.58
N PHE A 115 18.35 -14.91 2.78
CA PHE A 115 18.57 -13.69 3.56
C PHE A 115 19.44 -12.67 2.81
N THR A 116 20.54 -13.11 2.19
CA THR A 116 21.49 -12.25 1.51
C THR A 116 20.85 -11.48 0.36
N VAL A 117 20.14 -12.17 -0.53
CA VAL A 117 19.42 -11.54 -1.66
C VAL A 117 18.35 -10.59 -1.15
N THR A 118 17.61 -10.97 -0.11
CA THR A 118 16.57 -10.13 0.49
C THR A 118 17.16 -8.86 1.11
N PHE A 119 18.29 -8.97 1.82
CA PHE A 119 18.95 -7.85 2.47
C PHE A 119 19.50 -6.84 1.44
N PHE A 120 20.24 -7.32 0.44
CA PHE A 120 20.82 -6.44 -0.58
C PHE A 120 19.77 -5.83 -1.53
N SER A 121 18.73 -6.59 -1.88
CA SER A 121 17.59 -6.01 -2.61
C SER A 121 16.89 -4.94 -1.78
N SER A 122 16.67 -5.18 -0.48
CA SER A 122 16.09 -4.15 0.39
C SER A 122 16.92 -2.87 0.43
N ILE A 123 18.25 -2.96 0.48
CA ILE A 123 19.15 -1.80 0.38
C ILE A 123 18.99 -1.09 -0.97
N LEU A 124 18.91 -1.85 -2.07
CA LEU A 124 18.73 -1.32 -3.42
C LEU A 124 17.42 -0.51 -3.57
N PHE A 125 16.32 -0.99 -2.97
CA PHE A 125 15.01 -0.33 -3.03
C PHE A 125 14.82 0.75 -1.96
N LEU A 126 15.69 0.80 -0.94
CA LEU A 126 15.54 1.71 0.19
C LEU A 126 15.36 3.18 -0.22
N PRO A 127 16.11 3.75 -1.18
CA PRO A 127 15.92 5.14 -1.60
C PRO A 127 14.51 5.45 -2.15
N LEU A 128 13.87 4.47 -2.79
CA LEU A 128 12.50 4.63 -3.31
C LEU A 128 11.47 4.55 -2.20
N ILE A 129 11.68 3.65 -1.23
CA ILE A 129 10.79 3.49 -0.07
C ILE A 129 10.81 4.75 0.79
N VAL A 130 11.98 5.32 1.02
CA VAL A 130 12.16 6.50 1.88
C VAL A 130 11.96 7.83 1.14
N TYR A 131 11.58 7.80 -0.14
CA TYR A 131 11.32 9.02 -0.89
C TYR A 131 10.00 9.68 -0.48
N ARG A 132 8.96 8.88 -0.22
CA ARG A 132 7.63 9.34 0.22
C ARG A 132 7.57 9.30 1.75
N ARG A 133 7.97 10.39 2.40
CA ARG A 133 8.05 10.49 3.87
C ARG A 133 6.89 11.23 4.50
N GLU A 134 5.98 11.76 3.69
CA GLU A 134 4.84 12.51 4.19
C GLU A 134 3.73 11.59 4.72
N ILE A 135 3.09 12.02 5.82
CA ILE A 135 1.96 11.30 6.40
C ILE A 135 0.75 11.45 5.49
N ARG A 136 0.50 10.43 4.67
CA ARG A 136 -0.58 10.40 3.67
C ARG A 136 -1.43 9.14 3.79
N PRO A 137 -2.69 9.16 3.33
CA PRO A 137 -3.55 7.98 3.35
C PRO A 137 -3.00 6.75 2.60
N GLU A 138 -2.14 6.94 1.59
CA GLU A 138 -1.55 5.84 0.81
C GLU A 138 -0.75 4.83 1.64
N ILE A 139 -0.23 5.20 2.82
CA ILE A 139 0.50 4.29 3.71
C ILE A 139 -0.32 3.06 4.11
N PHE A 140 -1.63 3.23 4.27
CA PHE A 140 -2.53 2.14 4.59
C PHE A 140 -2.57 1.13 3.44
N SER A 141 -2.50 1.61 2.21
CA SER A 141 -2.49 0.74 1.04
C SER A 141 -1.20 -0.04 0.90
N TYR A 142 -0.06 0.57 1.23
CA TYR A 142 1.20 -0.16 1.28
C TYR A 142 1.13 -1.29 2.31
N PHE A 143 0.60 -1.00 3.50
CA PHE A 143 0.40 -2.01 4.54
C PHE A 143 -0.53 -3.14 4.11
N PHE A 144 -1.71 -2.83 3.56
CA PHE A 144 -2.65 -3.86 3.14
C PHE A 144 -2.15 -4.66 1.94
N CYS A 145 -1.45 -4.06 0.97
CA CYS A 145 -0.76 -4.80 -0.08
C CYS A 145 0.23 -5.81 0.52
N ALA A 146 1.05 -5.37 1.48
CA ALA A 146 2.01 -6.24 2.16
C ALA A 146 1.32 -7.36 2.94
N LEU A 147 0.23 -7.05 3.64
CA LEU A 147 -0.57 -8.03 4.39
C LEU A 147 -1.22 -9.06 3.47
N PHE A 148 -1.85 -8.62 2.38
CA PHE A 148 -2.46 -9.50 1.38
C PHE A 148 -1.40 -10.44 0.79
N TRP A 149 -0.27 -9.88 0.35
CA TRP A 149 0.82 -10.68 -0.20
C TRP A 149 1.38 -11.69 0.81
N TRP A 150 1.62 -11.26 2.05
CA TRP A 150 2.13 -12.10 3.13
C TRP A 150 1.18 -13.26 3.45
N ILE A 151 -0.13 -13.00 3.54
CA ILE A 151 -1.15 -14.03 3.79
C ILE A 151 -1.25 -14.99 2.60
N LEU A 152 -1.46 -14.47 1.39
CA LEU A 152 -1.66 -15.29 0.19
C LEU A 152 -0.43 -16.18 -0.08
N SER A 153 0.77 -15.60 -0.02
CA SER A 153 2.04 -16.32 -0.18
C SER A 153 2.27 -17.32 0.94
N GLY A 154 1.98 -16.93 2.19
CA GLY A 154 2.11 -17.81 3.35
C GLY A 154 1.21 -19.04 3.26
N VAL A 155 -0.05 -18.86 2.88
CA VAL A 155 -1.03 -19.96 2.76
C VAL A 155 -0.68 -20.85 1.57
N LYS A 156 -0.39 -20.27 0.39
CA LYS A 156 0.01 -21.04 -0.81
C LYS A 156 1.17 -21.97 -0.49
N ASN A 157 2.18 -21.46 0.20
CA ASN A 157 3.39 -22.20 0.55
C ASN A 157 3.26 -23.00 1.86
N LYS A 158 2.04 -23.19 2.40
CA LYS A 158 1.74 -23.94 3.63
C LYS A 158 2.52 -23.49 4.88
N ARG A 159 2.94 -22.22 4.93
CA ARG A 159 3.68 -21.63 6.06
C ARG A 159 2.76 -21.11 7.16
N ILE A 160 1.55 -20.70 6.77
CA ILE A 160 0.48 -20.29 7.70
C ILE A 160 -0.80 -21.04 7.35
N ALA A 161 -1.70 -21.16 8.33
CA ALA A 161 -2.95 -21.90 8.16
C ALA A 161 -3.90 -21.21 7.16
N GLU A 162 -4.69 -21.99 6.43
CA GLU A 162 -5.63 -21.43 5.44
C GLU A 162 -6.70 -20.50 6.04
N LYS A 163 -7.03 -20.64 7.33
CA LYS A 163 -7.98 -19.75 8.03
C LYS A 163 -7.58 -18.28 7.99
N TRP A 164 -6.30 -17.97 7.76
CA TRP A 164 -5.82 -16.59 7.61
C TRP A 164 -6.40 -15.90 6.37
N LEU A 165 -6.89 -16.64 5.36
CA LEU A 165 -7.56 -16.05 4.20
C LEU A 165 -8.83 -15.27 4.58
N PHE A 166 -9.51 -15.63 5.68
CA PHE A 166 -10.69 -14.91 6.15
C PHE A 166 -10.38 -13.51 6.70
N ILE A 167 -9.10 -13.19 6.94
CA ILE A 167 -8.69 -11.83 7.29
C ILE A 167 -8.78 -10.91 6.07
N LEU A 168 -8.63 -11.43 4.83
CA LEU A 168 -8.60 -10.60 3.62
C LEU A 168 -9.92 -9.83 3.40
N PRO A 169 -11.12 -10.43 3.50
CA PRO A 169 -12.36 -9.68 3.43
C PRO A 169 -12.50 -8.61 4.51
N ALA A 170 -12.12 -8.90 5.76
CA ALA A 170 -12.18 -7.93 6.86
C ALA A 170 -11.19 -6.76 6.62
N ALA A 171 -9.98 -7.07 6.18
CA ALA A 171 -8.98 -6.09 5.79
C ALA A 171 -9.48 -5.22 4.63
N GLN A 172 -10.20 -5.80 3.66
CA GLN A 172 -10.78 -5.09 2.52
C GLN A 172 -11.84 -4.07 2.95
N ILE A 173 -12.71 -4.39 3.93
CA ILE A 173 -13.69 -3.45 4.51
C ILE A 173 -12.98 -2.24 5.11
N ILE A 174 -11.89 -2.46 5.83
CA ILE A 174 -11.12 -1.37 6.42
C ILE A 174 -10.44 -0.57 5.30
N TRP A 175 -9.82 -1.25 4.33
CA TRP A 175 -9.03 -0.62 3.28
C TRP A 175 -9.85 0.28 2.35
N ILE A 176 -11.04 -0.14 1.89
CA ILE A 176 -11.92 0.67 1.02
C ILE A 176 -12.27 2.03 1.64
N ASN A 177 -12.31 2.12 2.97
CA ASN A 177 -12.62 3.35 3.68
C ASN A 177 -11.38 4.20 3.99
N LEU A 178 -10.18 3.63 3.89
CA LEU A 178 -8.93 4.32 4.18
C LEU A 178 -8.27 4.91 2.94
N HIS A 179 -8.32 4.22 1.79
CA HIS A 179 -7.65 4.71 0.58
C HIS A 179 -8.18 4.06 -0.71
N VAL A 180 -8.10 4.81 -1.82
CA VAL A 180 -8.57 4.40 -3.15
C VAL A 180 -7.82 3.19 -3.73
N TYR A 181 -6.62 2.88 -3.26
CA TYR A 181 -5.82 1.75 -3.75
C TYR A 181 -6.28 0.36 -3.28
N PHE A 182 -7.43 0.25 -2.60
CA PHE A 182 -8.04 -1.03 -2.24
C PHE A 182 -8.23 -2.00 -3.42
N PHE A 183 -8.27 -1.49 -4.66
CA PHE A 183 -8.36 -2.32 -5.87
C PHE A 183 -7.16 -3.26 -6.02
N TRP A 184 -6.01 -2.95 -5.41
CA TRP A 184 -4.86 -3.86 -5.38
C TRP A 184 -5.18 -5.15 -4.62
N GLY A 185 -6.11 -5.15 -3.66
CA GLY A 185 -6.60 -6.37 -3.03
C GLY A 185 -7.17 -7.34 -4.06
N PHE A 186 -7.95 -6.85 -5.03
CA PHE A 186 -8.44 -7.67 -6.14
C PHE A 186 -7.32 -8.16 -7.04
N ILE A 187 -6.40 -7.29 -7.43
CA ILE A 187 -5.30 -7.68 -8.32
C ILE A 187 -4.46 -8.77 -7.67
N LEU A 188 -4.03 -8.57 -6.42
CA LEU A 188 -3.22 -9.52 -5.67
C LEU A 188 -3.93 -10.87 -5.51
N THR A 189 -5.18 -10.89 -5.04
CA THR A 189 -5.93 -12.15 -4.92
C THR A 189 -6.20 -12.79 -6.29
N GLY A 190 -6.45 -12.00 -7.32
CA GLY A 190 -6.66 -12.45 -8.70
C GLY A 190 -5.44 -13.15 -9.30
N LEU A 191 -4.22 -12.66 -9.02
CA LEU A 191 -2.98 -13.31 -9.46
C LEU A 191 -2.84 -14.72 -8.86
N PHE A 192 -3.07 -14.85 -7.55
CA PHE A 192 -3.05 -16.15 -6.87
C PHE A 192 -4.19 -17.06 -7.33
N LEU A 193 -5.36 -16.50 -7.63
CA LEU A 193 -6.49 -17.23 -8.21
C LEU A 193 -6.10 -17.81 -9.59
N MET A 194 -5.56 -17.00 -10.49
CA MET A 194 -5.14 -17.42 -11.83
C MET A 194 -4.11 -18.54 -11.78
N GLU A 195 -3.13 -18.44 -10.90
CA GLU A 195 -2.12 -19.49 -10.75
C GLU A 195 -2.71 -20.78 -10.12
N SER A 196 -3.50 -20.64 -9.05
CA SER A 196 -4.11 -21.79 -8.38
C SER A 196 -5.06 -22.57 -9.28
N TYR A 197 -5.61 -21.95 -10.33
CA TYR A 197 -6.39 -22.63 -11.34
C TYR A 197 -5.61 -23.76 -12.01
N PHE A 198 -4.31 -23.58 -12.25
CA PHE A 198 -3.46 -24.59 -12.90
C PHE A 198 -2.82 -25.55 -11.88
N GLU A 199 -2.50 -25.08 -10.68
CA GLU A 199 -1.75 -25.86 -9.70
C GLU A 199 -2.63 -26.66 -8.71
N ASN A 200 -3.72 -26.07 -8.21
CA ASN A 200 -4.50 -26.66 -7.11
C ASN A 200 -5.98 -26.20 -7.14
N LYS A 201 -6.85 -27.05 -7.69
CA LYS A 201 -8.29 -26.78 -7.83
C LYS A 201 -9.03 -26.57 -6.51
N VAL A 202 -8.59 -27.20 -5.41
CA VAL A 202 -9.21 -27.02 -4.09
C VAL A 202 -8.90 -25.62 -3.55
N PHE A 203 -7.63 -25.20 -3.65
CA PHE A 203 -7.21 -23.86 -3.26
C PHE A 203 -7.85 -22.78 -4.15
N PHE A 204 -7.97 -23.04 -5.46
CA PHE A 204 -8.69 -22.18 -6.40
C PHE A 204 -10.14 -21.91 -5.97
N LYS A 205 -10.91 -22.95 -5.64
CA LYS A 205 -12.31 -22.77 -5.18
C LYS A 205 -12.39 -21.90 -3.92
N LYS A 206 -11.45 -22.06 -2.98
CA LYS A 206 -11.38 -21.22 -1.78
C LYS A 206 -11.06 -19.77 -2.12
N LEU A 207 -10.04 -19.53 -2.95
CA LEU A 207 -9.70 -18.18 -3.40
C LEU A 207 -10.83 -17.53 -4.20
N LEU A 208 -11.60 -18.30 -4.98
CA LEU A 208 -12.76 -17.79 -5.71
C LEU A 208 -13.84 -17.26 -4.76
N VAL A 209 -14.13 -18.01 -3.69
CA VAL A 209 -15.06 -17.56 -2.64
C VAL A 209 -14.53 -16.30 -1.95
N ILE A 210 -13.25 -16.27 -1.58
CA ILE A 210 -12.63 -15.08 -0.97
C ILE A 210 -12.69 -13.88 -1.91
N PHE A 211 -12.38 -14.07 -3.20
CA PHE A 211 -12.44 -13.02 -4.22
C PHE A 211 -13.86 -12.46 -4.37
N GLY A 212 -14.88 -13.33 -4.36
CA GLY A 212 -16.28 -12.91 -4.32
C GLY A 212 -16.60 -12.06 -3.07
N PHE A 213 -16.13 -12.49 -1.90
CA PHE A 213 -16.28 -11.70 -0.67
C PHE A 213 -15.55 -10.36 -0.73
N LEU A 214 -14.36 -10.27 -1.33
CA LEU A 214 -13.67 -8.98 -1.50
C LEU A 214 -14.54 -7.98 -2.27
N PHE A 215 -15.27 -8.44 -3.28
CA PHE A 215 -16.13 -7.57 -4.09
C PHE A 215 -17.30 -7.05 -3.27
N LEU A 216 -17.95 -7.95 -2.54
CA LEU A 216 -19.06 -7.60 -1.63
C LEU A 216 -18.61 -6.67 -0.51
N THR A 217 -17.44 -6.91 0.09
CA THR A 217 -16.93 -6.08 1.17
C THR A 217 -16.49 -4.70 0.71
N SER A 218 -16.07 -4.53 -0.55
CA SER A 218 -15.79 -3.22 -1.12
C SER A 218 -17.05 -2.35 -1.34
N LEU A 219 -18.26 -2.89 -1.17
CA LEU A 219 -19.49 -2.09 -1.10
C LEU A 219 -19.70 -1.45 0.28
N VAL A 220 -18.96 -1.89 1.31
CA VAL A 220 -19.07 -1.40 2.69
C VAL A 220 -18.28 -0.09 2.83
N ASN A 221 -18.81 0.96 2.20
CA ASN A 221 -18.30 2.33 2.29
C ASN A 221 -19.46 3.33 2.11
N PRO A 222 -19.35 4.59 2.59
CA PRO A 222 -20.45 5.56 2.53
C PRO A 222 -20.98 5.85 1.12
N ALA A 223 -20.14 5.67 0.09
CA ALA A 223 -20.51 5.90 -1.31
C ALA A 223 -20.98 4.62 -2.03
N GLY A 224 -21.02 3.46 -1.36
CA GLY A 224 -21.44 2.18 -1.91
C GLY A 224 -20.72 1.85 -3.22
N TYR A 225 -21.50 1.60 -4.29
CA TYR A 225 -20.96 1.28 -5.62
C TYR A 225 -20.15 2.42 -6.24
N LYS A 226 -20.46 3.69 -5.92
CA LYS A 226 -19.68 4.83 -6.42
C LYS A 226 -18.26 4.80 -5.86
N GLY A 227 -18.10 4.40 -4.59
CA GLY A 227 -16.79 4.19 -3.97
C GLY A 227 -16.02 3.03 -4.61
N LEU A 228 -16.69 1.89 -4.86
CA LEU A 228 -16.11 0.73 -5.53
C LEU A 228 -15.54 1.07 -6.92
N PHE A 229 -16.27 1.84 -7.72
CA PHE A 229 -15.83 2.23 -9.06
C PHE A 229 -15.07 3.57 -9.11
N TYR A 230 -14.83 4.20 -7.96
CA TYR A 230 -14.10 5.46 -7.89
C TYR A 230 -12.69 5.41 -8.52
N PRO A 231 -11.88 4.34 -8.34
CA PRO A 231 -10.57 4.25 -8.99
C PRO A 231 -10.60 4.40 -10.52
N LEU A 232 -11.71 4.02 -11.17
CA LEU A 232 -11.88 4.15 -12.63
C LEU A 232 -12.29 5.56 -13.06
N ASN A 233 -12.82 6.35 -12.14
CA ASN A 233 -13.36 7.68 -12.40
C ASN A 233 -12.44 8.80 -11.91
N ILE A 234 -11.48 8.52 -11.04
CA ILE A 234 -10.65 9.54 -10.37
C ILE A 234 -9.93 10.47 -11.37
N PHE A 235 -9.58 9.99 -12.56
CA PHE A 235 -8.85 10.76 -13.57
C PHE A 235 -9.74 11.56 -14.55
N LYS A 236 -11.07 11.48 -14.46
CA LYS A 236 -11.97 12.09 -15.45
C LYS A 236 -12.02 13.62 -15.37
N ASP A 237 -11.93 14.19 -14.18
CA ASP A 237 -12.19 15.61 -13.94
C ASP A 237 -10.91 16.44 -13.71
N TYR A 238 -9.78 16.03 -14.30
CA TYR A 238 -8.52 16.76 -14.19
C TYR A 238 -8.45 17.97 -15.14
N GLY A 239 -8.52 19.18 -14.57
CA GLY A 239 -8.30 20.43 -15.31
C GLY A 239 -6.83 20.81 -15.54
N TYR A 240 -5.89 20.09 -14.90
CA TYR A 240 -4.45 20.34 -15.01
C TYR A 240 -3.64 19.06 -14.81
N ARG A 241 -2.38 19.05 -15.27
CA ARG A 241 -1.49 17.90 -15.11
C ARG A 241 -0.89 17.86 -13.71
N VAL A 242 -1.17 16.79 -12.99
CA VAL A 242 -0.54 16.52 -11.68
C VAL A 242 0.77 15.78 -11.90
N LEU A 243 1.82 16.24 -11.21
CA LEU A 243 3.20 15.72 -11.33
C LEU A 243 3.25 14.23 -11.05
N GLU A 244 2.56 13.79 -10.00
CA GLU A 244 2.50 12.39 -9.54
C GLU A 244 1.89 11.45 -10.58
N ASN A 245 1.11 11.97 -11.52
CA ASN A 245 0.47 11.20 -12.59
C ASN A 245 1.31 11.18 -13.89
N GLN A 246 2.46 11.86 -13.91
CA GLN A 246 3.29 11.95 -15.10
C GLN A 246 4.26 10.76 -15.22
N THR A 247 4.63 10.44 -16.46
CA THR A 247 5.61 9.38 -16.71
C THR A 247 7.02 9.81 -16.31
N VAL A 248 7.87 8.83 -15.99
CA VAL A 248 9.30 9.04 -15.69
C VAL A 248 9.99 9.83 -16.79
N LEU A 249 9.74 9.48 -18.06
CA LEU A 249 10.30 10.16 -19.23
C LEU A 249 9.87 11.63 -19.33
N PHE A 250 8.61 11.93 -18.99
CA PHE A 250 8.11 13.30 -18.97
C PHE A 250 8.82 14.12 -17.89
N ILE A 251 8.93 13.59 -16.68
CA ILE A 251 9.58 14.26 -15.55
C ILE A 251 11.06 14.51 -15.87
N ASP A 252 11.78 13.54 -16.44
CA ASP A 252 13.18 13.73 -16.85
C ASP A 252 13.34 14.83 -17.90
N ARG A 253 12.40 14.93 -18.85
CA ARG A 253 12.43 15.97 -19.88
C ARG A 253 12.24 17.37 -19.28
N VAL A 254 11.35 17.49 -18.29
CA VAL A 254 10.98 18.78 -17.70
C VAL A 254 11.98 19.23 -16.63
N PHE A 255 12.40 18.33 -15.74
CA PHE A 255 13.25 18.64 -14.59
C PHE A 255 14.74 18.29 -14.81
N GLY A 256 15.07 17.58 -15.88
CA GLY A 256 16.42 17.10 -16.15
C GLY A 256 16.85 16.01 -15.16
N LYS A 257 17.47 16.41 -14.05
CA LYS A 257 17.93 15.49 -13.00
C LYS A 257 16.92 15.43 -11.87
N TYR A 258 16.07 14.39 -11.89
CA TYR A 258 15.16 14.07 -10.79
C TYR A 258 15.63 12.79 -10.07
N PRO A 259 16.25 12.89 -8.87
CA PRO A 259 16.85 11.75 -8.19
C PRO A 259 15.94 10.50 -8.05
N PRO A 260 14.63 10.64 -7.74
CA PRO A 260 13.73 9.49 -7.67
C PRO A 260 13.63 8.71 -8.97
N ASN A 261 13.67 9.38 -10.12
CA ASN A 261 13.64 8.72 -11.43
C ASN A 261 14.93 7.93 -11.68
N LEU A 262 16.08 8.42 -11.22
CA LEU A 262 17.33 7.68 -11.33
C LEU A 262 17.27 6.39 -10.51
N TYR A 263 16.86 6.48 -9.24
CA TYR A 263 16.70 5.30 -8.39
C TYR A 263 15.65 4.33 -8.95
N PHE A 264 14.55 4.85 -9.49
CA PHE A 264 13.52 4.06 -10.14
C PHE A 264 14.09 3.29 -11.33
N LYS A 265 14.84 3.96 -12.22
CA LYS A 265 15.48 3.30 -13.37
C LYS A 265 16.46 2.22 -12.95
N ILE A 266 17.28 2.46 -11.92
CA ILE A 266 18.22 1.46 -11.39
C ILE A 266 17.45 0.25 -10.87
N ALA A 267 16.47 0.47 -10.01
CA ALA A 267 15.65 -0.59 -9.41
C ALA A 267 14.85 -1.38 -10.46
N PHE A 268 14.22 -0.67 -11.40
CA PHE A 268 13.46 -1.25 -12.51
C PHE A 268 14.36 -2.07 -13.43
N THR A 269 15.56 -1.59 -13.76
CA THR A 269 16.53 -2.34 -14.57
C THR A 269 16.98 -3.60 -13.84
N ALA A 270 17.26 -3.52 -12.53
CA ALA A 270 17.63 -4.68 -11.73
C ALA A 270 16.49 -5.73 -11.69
N LEU A 271 15.23 -5.30 -11.55
CA LEU A 271 14.05 -6.17 -11.63
C LEU A 271 13.94 -6.83 -13.01
N LEU A 272 14.05 -6.06 -14.10
CA LEU A 272 13.99 -6.60 -15.45
C LEU A 272 15.09 -7.62 -15.72
N VAL A 273 16.33 -7.34 -15.29
CA VAL A 273 17.44 -8.28 -15.42
C VAL A 273 17.18 -9.55 -14.61
N SER A 274 16.73 -9.40 -13.35
CA SER A 274 16.34 -10.53 -12.50
C SER A 274 15.27 -11.40 -13.17
N TRP A 275 14.30 -10.76 -13.80
CA TRP A 275 13.21 -11.41 -14.52
C TRP A 275 13.70 -12.19 -15.75
N VAL A 276 14.52 -11.58 -16.60
CA VAL A 276 15.13 -12.25 -17.76
C VAL A 276 15.95 -13.47 -17.33
N LEU A 277 16.68 -13.37 -16.22
CA LEU A 277 17.44 -14.49 -15.67
C LEU A 277 16.53 -15.60 -15.11
N ALA A 278 15.40 -15.24 -14.49
CA ALA A 278 14.42 -16.20 -13.98
C ALA A 278 13.76 -16.97 -15.13
N LEU A 279 13.34 -16.28 -16.20
CA LEU A 279 12.73 -16.89 -17.38
C LEU A 279 13.65 -17.93 -18.04
N LYS A 280 14.96 -17.63 -18.12
CA LYS A 280 15.96 -18.58 -18.67
C LYS A 280 16.05 -19.88 -17.86
N LYS A 281 15.68 -19.87 -16.58
CA LYS A 281 15.71 -21.07 -15.71
C LYS A 281 14.44 -21.93 -15.80
N LYS A 282 13.45 -21.60 -16.65
CA LYS A 282 12.18 -22.34 -16.89
C LYS A 282 11.31 -22.70 -15.66
N ASN A 283 11.63 -22.19 -14.47
CA ASN A 283 10.87 -22.40 -13.24
C ASN A 283 10.26 -21.08 -12.75
N VAL A 284 9.34 -20.50 -13.52
CA VAL A 284 8.72 -19.22 -13.12
C VAL A 284 7.22 -19.36 -12.98
N SER A 285 6.79 -19.32 -11.73
CA SER A 285 5.40 -19.16 -11.31
C SER A 285 4.89 -17.76 -11.72
N ILE A 286 3.61 -17.63 -12.10
CA ILE A 286 2.97 -16.35 -12.48
C ILE A 286 3.10 -15.29 -11.37
N ILE A 287 3.18 -15.72 -10.11
CA ILE A 287 3.35 -14.83 -8.96
C ILE A 287 4.75 -14.22 -8.91
N ASN A 288 5.77 -14.92 -9.40
CA ASN A 288 7.14 -14.39 -9.45
C ASN A 288 7.30 -13.25 -10.48
N PHE A 289 6.25 -12.90 -11.23
CA PHE A 289 6.21 -11.81 -12.19
C PHE A 289 5.64 -10.50 -11.60
N CYS A 290 5.23 -10.48 -10.32
CA CYS A 290 4.63 -9.32 -9.64
C CYS A 290 5.36 -9.03 -8.32
#